data_AF-A0A1H3YKC6-F1
#
_entry.id   AF-A0A1H3YKC6-F1
#
_cell.length_a   1.000
_cell.length_b   1.000
_cell.length_c   1.000
_cell.angle_alpha   90.00
_cell.angle_beta   90.00
_cell.angle_gamma   90.00
#
_symmetry.space_group_name_H-M   'P 1'
#
loop_
_entity.id
_entity.type
_entity.pdbx_description
1 polymer ?
#
loop_
_entity_poly.entity_id
_entity_poly.type
_entity_poly.pdbx_seq_one_letter_code
_entity_poly.pdbx_strand_id
1 'polypeptide(L)'
;MTLDVEVPPPPELNQVDPNEYEDAEVVGETDYRRDELEAFLRDGAWETAFTDWADETDLDEREFDIVTDLEMLRQFDFFWDAFAERVGYHAPGIPEDWKERDYHPDLDSWGTVSGINASLTELGQQVCDVLLDEYIDWEGDYEAPDDLPDFE
;
A
#
# COMPACT_ATOMS: atom_id res chain seq x y z
N MET A 1 13.44 -9.87 -11.98
CA MET A 1 14.64 -9.22 -12.59
C MET A 1 14.87 -7.95 -11.79
N THR A 2 16.05 -7.32 -11.80
CA THR A 2 16.18 -6.04 -11.10
C THR A 2 15.70 -4.90 -12.01
N LEU A 3 14.76 -4.09 -11.52
CA LEU A 3 14.25 -2.90 -12.18
C LEU A 3 15.13 -1.69 -11.80
N ASP A 4 15.93 -1.21 -12.76
CA ASP A 4 16.88 -0.10 -12.54
C ASP A 4 16.22 1.26 -12.79
N VAL A 5 15.42 1.71 -11.81
CA VAL A 5 14.64 2.97 -11.91
C VAL A 5 14.84 3.86 -10.68
N GLU A 6 14.63 5.16 -10.85
CA GLU A 6 14.64 6.10 -9.71
C GLU A 6 13.43 5.85 -8.82
N VAL A 7 13.64 5.92 -7.50
CA VAL A 7 12.56 5.79 -6.50
C VAL A 7 11.58 6.97 -6.68
N PRO A 8 10.30 6.69 -6.99
CA PRO A 8 9.29 7.73 -7.13
C PRO A 8 8.84 8.24 -5.75
N PRO A 9 8.23 9.44 -5.67
CA PRO A 9 7.68 9.93 -4.42
C PRO A 9 6.58 9.01 -3.88
N PRO A 10 6.41 8.91 -2.55
CA PRO A 10 5.32 8.14 -1.95
C PRO A 10 3.93 8.70 -2.33
N PRO A 11 2.87 7.89 -2.22
CA PRO A 11 1.50 8.38 -2.40
C PRO A 11 1.13 9.42 -1.32
N GLU A 12 0.18 10.29 -1.67
CA GLU A 12 -0.45 11.21 -0.71
C GLU A 12 -1.70 10.53 -0.13
N LEU A 13 -1.74 10.38 1.20
CA LEU A 13 -2.84 9.71 1.88
C LEU A 13 -3.95 10.71 2.14
N ASN A 14 -4.88 10.83 1.20
CA ASN A 14 -6.05 11.68 1.35
C ASN A 14 -7.06 11.04 2.32
N GLN A 15 -7.86 11.84 3.03
CA GLN A 15 -9.06 11.35 3.73
C GLN A 15 -10.14 10.96 2.69
N VAL A 16 -9.92 9.88 1.95
CA VAL A 16 -10.99 9.24 1.18
C VAL A 16 -11.84 8.47 2.17
N ASP A 17 -13.17 8.64 2.11
CA ASP A 17 -14.07 7.94 3.01
C ASP A 17 -13.91 6.43 2.75
N PRO A 18 -13.51 5.62 3.74
CA PRO A 18 -13.27 4.21 3.52
C PRO A 18 -14.51 3.44 3.01
N ASN A 19 -15.71 4.00 3.18
CA ASN A 19 -16.95 3.46 2.63
C ASN A 19 -17.09 3.64 1.10
N GLU A 20 -16.18 4.38 0.43
CA GLU A 20 -16.15 4.49 -1.03
C GLU A 20 -15.51 3.28 -1.72
N TYR A 21 -14.84 2.39 -0.97
CA TYR A 21 -14.29 1.15 -1.49
C TYR A 21 -15.32 0.01 -1.34
N GLU A 22 -15.73 -0.60 -2.46
CA GLU A 22 -16.78 -1.64 -2.49
C GLU A 22 -16.46 -2.91 -1.66
N ASP A 23 -15.21 -3.11 -1.25
CA ASP A 23 -14.72 -4.26 -0.46
C ASP A 23 -14.34 -3.92 1.00
N ALA A 24 -14.56 -2.69 1.46
CA ALA A 24 -14.12 -2.25 2.79
C ALA A 24 -15.30 -2.04 3.75
N GLU A 25 -15.68 -3.07 4.51
CA GLU A 25 -16.45 -2.87 5.76
C GLU A 25 -15.51 -2.28 6.83
N VAL A 26 -15.21 -0.98 6.72
CA VAL A 26 -14.39 -0.29 7.72
C VAL A 26 -15.25 0.01 8.94
N VAL A 27 -15.22 -0.91 9.90
CA VAL A 27 -15.90 -0.77 11.20
C VAL A 27 -15.05 0.11 12.13
N GLY A 28 -15.29 1.43 12.05
CA GLY A 28 -14.87 2.43 13.05
C GLY A 28 -13.41 2.90 12.98
N GLU A 29 -13.14 4.10 13.49
CA GLU A 29 -11.84 4.66 13.98
C GLU A 29 -10.53 4.38 13.18
N THR A 30 -10.60 3.84 11.96
CA THR A 30 -9.44 3.40 11.14
C THR A 30 -8.70 4.60 10.51
N ASP A 31 -9.21 5.81 10.73
CA ASP A 31 -8.69 7.06 10.15
C ASP A 31 -7.63 7.77 11.02
N TYR A 32 -7.47 7.41 12.30
CA TYR A 32 -6.70 8.24 13.25
C TYR A 32 -5.19 8.32 13.01
N ARG A 33 -4.63 7.49 12.11
CA ARG A 33 -3.17 7.40 11.91
C ARG A 33 -2.70 7.68 10.48
N ARG A 34 -3.58 8.17 9.60
CA ARG A 34 -3.21 8.50 8.20
C ARG A 34 -2.06 9.51 8.14
N ASP A 35 -2.12 10.58 8.93
CA ASP A 35 -1.06 11.60 8.97
C ASP A 35 0.30 11.02 9.43
N GLU A 36 0.29 10.10 10.39
CA GLU A 36 1.51 9.44 10.89
C GLU A 36 2.08 8.46 9.84
N LEU A 37 1.23 7.64 9.21
CA LEU A 37 1.63 6.77 8.10
C LEU A 37 2.23 7.57 6.95
N GLU A 38 1.59 8.69 6.59
CA GLU A 38 2.08 9.58 5.54
C GLU A 38 3.44 10.20 5.89
N ALA A 39 3.67 10.50 7.17
CA ALA A 39 4.97 10.95 7.65
C ALA A 39 6.03 9.84 7.53
N PHE A 40 5.73 8.60 7.94
CA PHE A 40 6.65 7.46 7.83
C PHE A 40 6.99 7.11 6.38
N LEU A 41 6.00 7.13 5.48
CA LEU A 41 6.21 6.96 4.05
C LEU A 41 7.22 7.97 3.49
N ARG A 42 7.13 9.24 3.93
CA ARG A 42 8.07 10.30 3.52
C ARG A 42 9.43 10.23 4.23
N ASP A 43 9.51 9.65 5.43
CA ASP A 43 10.75 9.57 6.21
C ASP A 43 11.69 8.47 5.72
N GLY A 44 11.17 7.48 4.99
CA GLY A 44 11.99 6.47 4.33
C GLY A 44 11.30 5.14 4.09
N ALA A 45 10.14 4.87 4.69
CA ALA A 45 9.47 3.57 4.58
C ALA A 45 9.17 3.21 3.12
N TRP A 46 8.73 4.19 2.33
CA TRP A 46 8.50 4.01 0.89
C TRP A 46 9.79 3.75 0.12
N GLU A 47 10.87 4.48 0.42
CA GLU A 47 12.16 4.32 -0.27
C GLU A 47 12.74 2.92 -0.04
N THR A 48 12.74 2.44 1.21
CA THR A 48 13.18 1.10 1.56
C THR A 48 12.36 0.05 0.84
N ALA A 49 11.04 0.08 1.00
CA ALA A 49 10.16 -0.93 0.42
C ALA A 49 10.20 -0.94 -1.11
N PHE A 50 10.22 0.23 -1.75
CA PHE A 50 10.31 0.33 -3.21
C PHE A 50 11.64 -0.20 -3.74
N THR A 51 12.75 0.10 -3.07
CA THR A 51 14.08 -0.37 -3.47
C THR A 51 14.15 -1.89 -3.40
N ASP A 52 13.71 -2.48 -2.29
CA ASP A 52 13.69 -3.93 -2.12
C ASP A 52 12.76 -4.60 -3.16
N TRP A 53 11.57 -4.04 -3.37
CA TRP A 53 10.65 -4.52 -4.40
C TRP A 53 11.25 -4.44 -5.80
N ALA A 54 11.91 -3.34 -6.15
CA ALA A 54 12.53 -3.14 -7.47
C ALA A 54 13.66 -4.16 -7.74
N ASP A 55 14.34 -4.63 -6.70
CA ASP A 55 15.36 -5.68 -6.82
C ASP A 55 14.79 -7.06 -7.16
N GLU A 56 13.55 -7.34 -6.71
CA GLU A 56 12.94 -8.68 -6.77
C GLU A 56 11.79 -8.81 -7.77
N THR A 57 11.18 -7.69 -8.18
CA THR A 57 9.99 -7.67 -9.03
C THR A 57 10.18 -8.37 -10.38
N ASP A 58 9.10 -8.97 -10.88
CA ASP A 58 9.06 -9.53 -12.24
C ASP A 58 8.71 -8.47 -13.30
N LEU A 59 8.41 -7.25 -12.86
CA LEU A 59 8.02 -6.12 -13.70
C LEU A 59 9.22 -5.60 -14.51
N ASP A 60 9.05 -5.45 -15.82
CA ASP A 60 10.09 -4.89 -16.69
C ASP A 60 9.94 -3.38 -16.93
N GLU A 61 10.98 -2.74 -17.48
CA GLU A 61 10.99 -1.28 -17.71
C GLU A 61 9.78 -0.78 -18.51
N ARG A 62 9.30 -1.57 -19.50
CA ARG A 62 8.13 -1.19 -20.29
C ARG A 62 6.85 -1.21 -19.45
N GLU A 63 6.70 -2.22 -18.61
CA GLU A 63 5.56 -2.32 -17.68
C GLU A 63 5.62 -1.21 -16.63
N PHE A 64 6.81 -0.83 -16.19
CA PHE A 64 7.02 0.29 -15.28
C PHE A 64 6.68 1.64 -15.93
N ASP A 65 7.03 1.84 -17.19
CA ASP A 65 6.63 3.03 -17.95
C ASP A 65 5.10 3.17 -17.95
N ILE A 66 4.35 2.08 -18.14
CA ILE A 66 2.88 2.10 -18.07
C ILE A 66 2.39 2.49 -16.67
N VAL A 67 2.99 1.91 -15.62
CA VAL A 67 2.66 2.20 -14.21
C VAL A 67 2.87 3.68 -13.89
N THR A 68 3.97 4.27 -14.38
CA THR A 68 4.31 5.67 -14.15
C THR A 68 3.47 6.64 -14.98
N ASP A 69 3.22 6.33 -16.26
CA ASP A 69 2.37 7.12 -17.15
C ASP A 69 0.92 7.19 -16.65
N LEU A 70 0.42 6.11 -16.05
CA LEU A 70 -0.89 6.04 -15.41
C LEU A 70 -0.89 6.60 -13.97
N GLU A 71 0.25 7.09 -13.48
CA GLU A 71 0.43 7.64 -12.13
C GLU A 71 -0.01 6.64 -11.02
N MET A 72 0.08 5.33 -11.27
CA MET A 72 -0.51 4.30 -10.40
C MET A 72 0.14 4.30 -9.02
N LEU A 73 1.44 4.53 -8.91
CA LEU A 73 2.13 4.56 -7.61
C LEU A 73 1.59 5.64 -6.66
N ARG A 74 1.03 6.74 -7.20
CA ARG A 74 0.41 7.80 -6.39
C ARG A 74 -1.02 7.47 -5.93
N GLN A 75 -1.60 6.39 -6.46
CA GLN A 75 -2.97 5.96 -6.17
C GLN A 75 -3.06 4.89 -5.08
N PHE A 76 -1.91 4.43 -4.54
CA PHE A 76 -1.92 3.60 -3.35
C PHE A 76 -2.55 4.35 -2.18
N ASP A 77 -3.32 3.62 -1.39
CA ASP A 77 -3.77 4.07 -0.07
C ASP A 77 -3.25 3.10 0.99
N PHE A 78 -2.93 3.63 2.17
CA PHE A 78 -2.46 2.89 3.33
C PHE A 78 -3.22 3.34 4.58
N PHE A 79 -3.59 2.40 5.44
CA PHE A 79 -4.39 2.69 6.63
C PHE A 79 -4.04 1.74 7.78
N TRP A 80 -4.28 2.20 9.01
CA TRP A 80 -4.07 1.37 10.20
C TRP A 80 -5.34 0.58 10.52
N ASP A 81 -5.28 -0.75 10.41
CA ASP A 81 -6.33 -1.64 10.87
C ASP A 81 -6.14 -1.93 12.37
N ALA A 82 -6.88 -1.22 13.21
CA ALA A 82 -6.80 -1.37 14.66
C ALA A 82 -7.36 -2.71 15.16
N PHE A 83 -8.21 -3.39 14.39
CA PHE A 83 -8.75 -4.70 14.78
C PHE A 83 -7.73 -5.81 14.54
N ALA A 84 -6.99 -5.74 13.43
CA ALA A 84 -5.97 -6.70 13.08
C ALA A 84 -4.54 -6.29 13.49
N GLU A 85 -4.39 -5.14 14.15
CA GLU A 85 -3.12 -4.56 14.61
C GLU A 85 -2.05 -4.54 13.50
N ARG A 86 -2.44 -4.11 12.30
CA ARG A 86 -1.58 -4.12 11.10
C ARG A 86 -1.85 -2.93 10.19
N VAL A 87 -0.94 -2.69 9.26
CA VAL A 87 -1.16 -1.75 8.15
C VAL A 87 -1.89 -2.48 7.02
N GLY A 88 -3.04 -1.96 6.61
CA GLY A 88 -3.76 -2.34 5.40
C GLY A 88 -3.40 -1.42 4.23
N TYR A 89 -3.61 -1.91 3.01
CA TYR A 89 -3.39 -1.12 1.79
C TYR A 89 -4.50 -1.36 0.77
N HIS A 90 -4.69 -0.37 -0.10
CA HIS A 90 -5.44 -0.50 -1.34
C HIS A 90 -4.48 -0.28 -2.52
N ALA A 91 -4.16 -1.35 -3.25
CA ALA A 91 -3.33 -1.27 -4.43
C ALA A 91 -4.14 -0.77 -5.64
N PRO A 92 -3.56 0.10 -6.48
CA PRO A 92 -4.16 0.46 -7.75
C PRO A 92 -4.09 -0.73 -8.72
N GLY A 93 -5.05 -0.79 -9.64
CA GLY A 93 -5.11 -1.85 -10.63
C GLY A 93 -5.68 -1.38 -11.96
N ILE A 94 -5.22 -2.02 -13.02
CA ILE A 94 -5.79 -1.86 -14.36
C ILE A 94 -7.09 -2.69 -14.43
N PRO A 95 -8.22 -2.08 -14.86
CA PRO A 95 -9.52 -2.75 -14.89
C PRO A 95 -9.61 -3.81 -16.00
N GLU A 96 -10.51 -4.79 -15.85
CA GLU A 96 -10.68 -5.88 -16.83
C GLU A 96 -11.14 -5.39 -18.23
N ASP A 97 -11.89 -4.30 -18.29
CA ASP A 97 -12.37 -3.66 -19.52
C ASP A 97 -11.37 -2.66 -20.12
N TRP A 98 -10.09 -2.72 -19.73
CA TRP A 98 -9.00 -1.83 -20.19
C TRP A 98 -8.97 -1.66 -21.72
N LYS A 99 -9.26 -2.73 -22.46
CA LYS A 99 -9.21 -2.74 -23.92
C LYS A 99 -10.40 -2.02 -24.55
N GLU A 100 -11.56 -2.06 -23.92
CA GLU A 100 -12.75 -1.35 -24.38
C GLU A 100 -12.65 0.16 -24.09
N ARG A 101 -11.82 0.53 -23.10
CA ARG A 101 -11.59 1.90 -22.66
C ARG A 101 -10.38 2.56 -23.32
N ASP A 102 -9.64 1.85 -24.16
CA ASP A 102 -8.34 2.29 -24.70
C ASP A 102 -7.44 2.85 -23.57
N TYR A 103 -7.36 2.10 -22.45
CA TYR A 103 -6.83 2.59 -21.17
C TYR A 103 -5.39 3.11 -21.25
N HIS A 104 -4.54 2.40 -22.00
CA HIS A 104 -3.17 2.81 -22.30
C HIS A 104 -2.72 2.18 -23.63
N PRO A 105 -2.02 2.91 -24.53
CA PRO A 105 -1.65 2.40 -25.85
C PRO A 105 -0.71 1.19 -25.81
N ASP A 106 0.12 1.07 -24.77
CA ASP A 106 1.08 -0.03 -24.61
C ASP A 106 0.51 -1.27 -23.90
N LEU A 107 -0.75 -1.25 -23.48
CA LEU A 107 -1.42 -2.46 -23.02
C LEU A 107 -1.83 -3.29 -24.23
N ASP A 108 -1.14 -4.42 -24.44
CA ASP A 108 -1.39 -5.31 -25.59
C ASP A 108 -1.89 -6.71 -25.19
N SER A 109 -1.75 -7.08 -23.92
CA SER A 109 -2.05 -8.43 -23.45
C SER A 109 -2.60 -8.47 -22.02
N TRP A 110 -3.38 -9.51 -21.73
CA TRP A 110 -3.81 -9.83 -20.37
C TRP A 110 -2.63 -10.17 -19.45
N GLY A 111 -1.55 -10.73 -19.99
CA GLY A 111 -0.35 -11.06 -19.21
C GLY A 111 0.27 -9.81 -18.61
N THR A 112 0.44 -8.77 -19.42
CA THR A 112 0.94 -7.45 -19.00
C THR A 112 0.06 -6.83 -17.91
N VAL A 113 -1.26 -6.84 -18.11
CA VAL A 113 -2.22 -6.32 -17.12
C VAL A 113 -2.13 -7.08 -15.79
N SER A 114 -2.10 -8.42 -15.85
CA SER A 114 -2.01 -9.23 -14.63
C SER A 114 -0.66 -9.10 -13.94
N GLY A 115 0.43 -8.95 -14.70
CA GLY A 115 1.78 -8.75 -14.19
C GLY A 115 1.86 -7.44 -13.41
N ILE A 116 1.43 -6.33 -14.02
CA ILE A 116 1.37 -5.02 -13.37
C ILE A 116 0.53 -5.08 -12.09
N ASN A 117 -0.70 -5.62 -12.14
CA ASN A 117 -1.57 -5.68 -10.96
C ASN A 117 -0.98 -6.54 -9.84
N ALA A 118 -0.34 -7.67 -10.19
CA ALA A 118 0.33 -8.53 -9.22
C ALA A 118 1.52 -7.81 -8.56
N SER A 119 2.39 -7.20 -9.37
CA SER A 119 3.57 -6.51 -8.87
C SER A 119 3.23 -5.29 -7.99
N LEU A 120 2.14 -4.58 -8.29
CA LEU A 120 1.65 -3.51 -7.42
C LEU A 120 1.07 -4.05 -6.10
N THR A 121 0.42 -5.21 -6.12
CA THR A 121 -0.05 -5.87 -4.90
C THR A 121 1.15 -6.25 -4.02
N GLU A 122 2.21 -6.79 -4.63
CA GLU A 122 3.45 -7.15 -3.93
C GLU A 122 4.14 -5.92 -3.32
N LEU A 123 4.24 -4.80 -4.06
CA LEU A 123 4.76 -3.55 -3.53
C LEU A 123 3.95 -3.04 -2.32
N GLY A 124 2.62 -3.07 -2.40
CA GLY A 124 1.75 -2.67 -1.29
C GLY A 124 2.01 -3.49 -0.03
N GLN A 125 2.17 -4.81 -0.18
CA GLN A 125 2.52 -5.69 0.93
C GLN A 125 3.90 -5.35 1.52
N GLN A 126 4.91 -5.16 0.68
CA GLN A 126 6.27 -4.81 1.12
C GLN A 126 6.28 -3.50 1.93
N VAL A 127 5.54 -2.48 1.48
CA VAL A 127 5.42 -1.21 2.21
C VAL A 127 4.76 -1.41 3.57
N CYS A 128 3.69 -2.21 3.65
CA CYS A 128 3.07 -2.54 4.93
C CYS A 128 4.03 -3.26 5.89
N ASP A 129 4.82 -4.20 5.39
CA ASP A 129 5.78 -4.95 6.19
C ASP A 129 6.88 -4.03 6.74
N VAL A 130 7.43 -3.13 5.91
CA VAL A 130 8.43 -2.12 6.36
C VAL A 130 7.83 -1.16 7.38
N LEU A 131 6.62 -0.64 7.14
CA LEU A 131 5.95 0.25 8.09
C LEU A 131 5.76 -0.42 9.45
N LEU A 132 5.33 -1.69 9.45
CA LEU A 132 5.06 -2.44 10.66
C LEU A 132 6.34 -2.82 11.41
N ASP A 133 7.39 -3.26 10.71
CA ASP A 133 8.63 -3.75 11.34
C ASP A 133 9.54 -2.60 11.81
N GLU A 134 9.59 -1.49 11.06
CA GLU A 134 10.60 -0.44 11.28
C GLU A 134 10.06 0.87 11.87
N TYR A 135 8.79 1.20 11.66
CA TYR A 135 8.24 2.53 12.00
C TYR A 135 7.14 2.50 13.07
N ILE A 136 6.35 1.44 13.12
CA ILE A 136 5.17 1.35 13.99
C ILE A 136 5.51 0.58 15.27
N ASP A 137 5.54 1.29 16.39
CA ASP A 137 5.62 0.72 17.76
C ASP A 137 4.30 0.88 18.52
N TRP A 138 3.18 0.96 17.78
CA TRP A 138 1.88 1.27 18.35
C TRP A 138 1.22 0.08 19.06
N GLU A 139 2.00 -0.76 19.74
CA GLU A 139 1.48 -1.86 20.56
C GLU A 139 0.29 -1.35 21.37
N GLY A 140 -0.85 -2.03 21.26
CA GLY A 140 -2.06 -1.63 21.96
C GLY A 140 -1.72 -1.36 23.41
N ASP A 141 -1.94 -0.13 23.86
CA ASP A 141 -1.73 0.32 25.24
C ASP A 141 -2.76 -0.43 26.11
N TYR A 142 -2.51 -1.72 26.36
CA TYR A 142 -3.26 -2.52 27.30
C TYR A 142 -2.76 -2.12 28.68
N GLU A 143 -3.30 -1.00 29.17
CA GLU A 143 -3.22 -0.65 30.56
C GLU A 143 -4.07 -1.68 31.32
N ALA A 144 -3.41 -2.71 31.88
CA ALA A 144 -4.09 -3.67 32.75
C ALA A 144 -4.83 -2.89 33.85
N PRO A 145 -6.13 -3.14 34.11
CA PRO A 145 -6.84 -2.42 35.14
C PRO A 145 -6.12 -2.59 36.48
N ASP A 146 -5.78 -1.47 37.14
CA ASP A 146 -5.16 -1.42 38.49
C ASP A 146 -5.95 -2.19 39.56
N ASP A 147 -7.20 -2.57 39.26
CA ASP A 147 -8.13 -3.29 40.13
C ASP A 147 -8.07 -4.82 39.91
N LEU A 148 -6.87 -5.41 39.97
CA LEU A 148 -6.75 -6.86 40.17
C LEU A 148 -7.07 -7.17 41.65
N PRO A 149 -8.14 -7.93 41.96
CA PRO A 149 -8.45 -8.27 43.34
C PRO A 149 -7.36 -9.18 43.91
N ASP A 150 -6.79 -8.80 45.05
CA ASP A 150 -5.96 -9.67 45.88
C ASP A 150 -6.77 -10.92 46.25
N PHE A 151 -6.34 -12.09 45.78
CA PHE A 151 -6.89 -13.37 46.22
C PHE A 151 -6.12 -13.83 47.47
N GLU A 152 -6.72 -13.65 48.66
CA GLU A 152 -6.29 -14.29 49.93
C GLU A 152 -6.75 -15.77 50.03
#